data_AF-A0A932YUQ4-F1
#
_entry.id   AF-A0A932YUQ4-F1
#
_cell.length_a   1.000
_cell.length_b   1.000
_cell.length_c   1.000
_cell.angle_alpha   90.00
_cell.angle_beta   90.00
_cell.angle_gamma   90.00
#
_symmetry.space_group_name_H-M   'P 1'
#
loop_
_entity.id
_entity.type
_entity.pdbx_description
1 polymer ?
#
loop_
_entity_poly.entity_id
_entity_poly.type
_entity_poly.pdbx_seq_one_letter_code
_entity_poly.pdbx_strand_id
1 'polypeptide(L)' 'IVEICPEVIELGPVNASIHKLDEHISLAELEQLPRIYLETLRALLP' A
#
# COMPACT_ATOMS: atom_id res chain seq x y z
N ILE A 1 1.10 -5.57 -19.22
CA ILE A 1 1.60 -5.20 -17.87
C ILE A 1 3.08 -5.55 -17.75
N VAL A 2 3.49 -6.81 -17.88
CA VAL A 2 4.92 -7.21 -17.86
C VAL A 2 5.76 -6.46 -18.91
N GLU A 3 5.19 -6.15 -20.06
CA GLU A 3 5.84 -5.34 -21.11
C GLU A 3 6.17 -3.90 -20.69
N ILE A 4 5.56 -3.39 -19.62
CA ILE A 4 5.70 -2.00 -19.13
C ILE A 4 6.30 -1.99 -17.71
N CYS A 5 6.03 -3.03 -16.92
CA CYS A 5 6.43 -3.15 -15.52
C CYS A 5 6.75 -4.63 -15.25
N PRO A 6 8.05 -5.01 -15.29
CA PRO A 6 8.48 -6.40 -15.12
C PRO A 6 8.09 -7.00 -13.76
N GLU A 7 8.05 -6.16 -12.72
CA GLU A 7 7.68 -6.53 -11.36
C GLU A 7 6.63 -5.57 -10.82
N VAL A 8 5.47 -6.10 -10.41
CA VAL A 8 4.36 -5.31 -9.88
C VAL A 8 3.76 -6.00 -8.65
N ILE A 9 3.46 -5.19 -7.64
CA ILE A 9 2.75 -5.62 -6.43
C ILE A 9 1.60 -4.65 -6.13
N GLU A 10 0.56 -5.15 -5.49
CA GLU A 10 -0.49 -4.34 -4.87
C GLU A 10 -0.31 -4.41 -3.36
N LEU A 11 -0.16 -3.24 -2.73
CA LEU A 11 0.02 -3.12 -1.29
C LEU A 11 -0.91 -2.02 -0.80
N GLY A 12 -1.58 -2.27 0.32
CA GLY A 12 -2.50 -1.34 0.96
C GLY A 12 -2.89 -1.83 2.36
N PRO A 13 -3.77 -1.09 3.07
CA PRO A 13 -4.27 -1.51 4.38
C PRO A 13 -5.24 -2.68 4.26
N VAL A 14 -5.70 -3.21 5.41
CA VAL A 14 -6.71 -4.27 5.44
C VAL A 14 -7.98 -3.87 4.66
N ASN A 15 -8.39 -4.74 3.73
CA ASN A 15 -9.54 -4.50 2.85
C ASN A 15 -10.89 -4.99 3.42
N ALA A 16 -10.97 -5.30 4.72
CA ALA A 16 -12.13 -5.98 5.31
C ALA A 16 -13.46 -5.20 5.18
N SER A 17 -13.39 -3.87 5.10
CA SER A 17 -14.55 -2.98 5.01
C SER A 17 -14.83 -2.41 3.62
N ILE A 18 -14.05 -2.77 2.59
CA ILE A 18 -14.25 -2.18 1.25
C ILE A 18 -15.66 -2.46 0.73
N HIS A 19 -16.30 -1.45 0.13
CA HIS A 19 -17.65 -1.53 -0.43
C HIS A 19 -18.75 -1.89 0.59
N LYS A 20 -18.57 -1.52 1.86
CA LYS A 20 -19.57 -1.68 2.93
C LYS A 20 -19.89 -0.32 3.57
N LEU A 21 -20.96 -0.28 4.36
CA LEU A 21 -21.19 0.86 5.27
C LEU A 21 -20.06 0.91 6.31
N ASP A 22 -19.72 2.13 6.73
CA ASP A 22 -18.65 2.41 7.69
C ASP A 22 -17.27 1.87 7.24
N GLU A 23 -16.96 2.05 5.95
CA GLU A 23 -15.61 1.78 5.41
C GLU A 23 -14.56 2.60 6.17
N HIS A 24 -13.54 1.92 6.69
CA HIS A 24 -12.55 2.53 7.54
C HIS A 24 -11.19 1.85 7.42
N ILE A 25 -10.20 2.50 8.02
CA ILE A 25 -8.84 2.02 8.19
C ILE A 25 -8.47 2.22 9.66
N SER A 26 -7.58 1.38 10.21
CA SER A 26 -7.03 1.66 11.53
C SER A 26 -6.10 2.88 11.50
N LEU A 27 -6.07 3.68 12.58
CA LEU A 27 -5.16 4.83 12.67
C LEU A 27 -3.69 4.40 12.63
N ALA A 28 -3.37 3.23 13.18
CA ALA A 28 -2.01 2.68 13.13
C ALA A 28 -1.57 2.38 11.68
N GLU A 29 -2.43 1.76 10.86
CA GLU A 29 -2.13 1.51 9.45
C GLU A 29 -2.04 2.82 8.64
N LEU A 30 -2.89 3.80 8.95
CA LEU A 30 -2.85 5.13 8.32
C LEU A 30 -1.48 5.80 8.53
N GLU A 31 -0.89 5.67 9.72
CA GLU A 31 0.43 6.21 10.03
C GLU A 31 1.58 5.37 9.48
N GLN A 32 1.40 4.04 9.42
CA GLN A 32 2.44 3.10 9.01
C GLN A 32 2.62 3.04 7.49
N LEU A 33 1.51 3.07 6.73
CA LEU A 33 1.53 2.82 5.29
C LEU A 33 2.44 3.79 4.50
N PRO A 34 2.45 5.12 4.78
CA PRO A 34 3.39 6.03 4.11
C PRO A 34 4.86 5.69 4.37
N ARG A 35 5.18 5.19 5.58
CA ARG A 35 6.55 4.78 5.91
C ARG A 35 6.97 3.56 5.10
N ILE A 36 6.08 2.57 4.94
CA ILE A 36 6.39 1.39 4.12
C ILE A 36 6.69 1.79 2.68
N TYR A 37 5.88 2.66 2.07
CA TYR A 37 6.15 3.13 0.70
C TYR A 37 7.46 3.92 0.62
N LEU A 38 7.74 4.81 1.58
CA LEU A 38 8.97 5.58 1.58
C LEU A 38 10.21 4.69 1.74
N GLU A 39 10.19 3.72 2.66
CA GLU A 39 11.29 2.78 2.84
C GLU A 39 11.47 1.87 1.62
N THR A 40 10.37 1.45 0.98
CA THR A 40 10.43 0.71 -0.29
C THR A 40 11.13 1.53 -1.37
N LEU A 41 10.76 2.81 -1.52
CA LEU A 41 11.42 3.70 -2.48
C LEU A 41 12.90 3.90 -2.14
N ARG A 42 13.24 4.10 -0.87
CA ARG A 42 14.64 4.22 -0.41
C ARG A 42 15.46 2.96 -0.65
N ALA A 43 14.85 1.79 -0.57
CA ALA A 43 15.53 0.51 -0.80
C ALA A 43 15.77 0.22 -2.28
N LEU A 44 14.94 0.79 -3.17
CA LEU A 44 14.95 0.48 -4.61
C LEU A 44 15.57 1.58 -5.49
N LEU A 45 15.59 2.83 -5.01
CA LEU A 45 16.09 3.98 -5.74
C LEU A 45 17.47 4.42 -5.22
N PRO A 46 18.36 4.91 -6.10
CA PRO A 46 19.70 5.37 -5.74
C PRO A 46 19.71 6.67 -4.92
#